data_AF-A0A6G8QD52-F1
#
_entry.id   AF-A0A6G8QD52-F1
#
_cell.length_a   1.000
_cell.length_b   1.000
_cell.length_c   1.000
_cell.angle_alpha   90.00
_cell.angle_beta   90.00
_cell.angle_gamma   90.00
#
_symmetry.space_group_name_H-M   'P 1'
#
loop_
_entity.id
_entity.type
_entity.pdbx_description
1 polymer ?
#
loop_
_entity_poly.entity_id
_entity_poly.type
_entity_poly.pdbx_seq_one_letter_code
_entity_poly.pdbx_strand_id
1 'polypeptide(L)'
;MPNSSIGLGNALALLGVRPQDCVVVEDAPIGVQAARAARMSVVALTTTHPARMLAEADASVGSLRNLNSVLAALQAAGGDARGGMM
;
A
#
# COMPACT_ATOMS: atom_id res chain seq x y z
N MET A 1 -0.15 1.68 21.12
CA MET A 1 -0.61 1.11 19.83
C MET A 1 0.63 0.54 19.15
N PRO A 2 0.62 -0.71 18.63
CA PRO A 2 1.81 -1.22 17.99
C PRO A 2 2.11 -0.36 16.74
N ASN A 3 3.37 0.08 16.64
CA ASN A 3 4.15 0.44 15.45
C ASN A 3 3.68 1.50 14.42
N SER A 4 3.03 2.62 14.81
CA SER A 4 2.92 3.82 13.95
C SER A 4 4.27 4.51 13.60
N SER A 5 5.42 3.89 13.89
CA SER A 5 6.76 4.48 13.94
C SER A 5 7.41 4.77 12.57
N ILE A 6 6.81 4.37 11.45
CA ILE A 6 7.34 4.62 10.10
C ILE A 6 6.78 5.89 9.42
N GLY A 7 5.86 6.63 10.08
CA GLY A 7 5.43 7.97 9.66
C GLY A 7 4.19 8.05 8.75
N LEU A 8 3.57 6.93 8.39
CA LEU A 8 2.38 6.90 7.50
C LEU A 8 1.20 7.74 8.01
N GLY A 9 0.98 7.78 9.33
CA GLY A 9 -0.09 8.60 9.92
C GLY A 9 0.08 10.11 9.68
N ASN A 10 1.32 10.60 9.72
CA ASN A 10 1.61 12.00 9.41
C ASN A 10 1.43 12.29 7.92
N ALA A 11 1.83 11.37 7.04
CA ALA A 11 1.64 11.52 5.60
C ALA A 11 0.15 11.64 5.24
N LEU A 12 -0.70 10.79 5.82
CA LEU A 12 -2.16 10.88 5.64
C LEU A 12 -2.73 12.21 6.11
N ALA A 13 -2.30 12.70 7.27
CA ALA A 13 -2.77 13.97 7.81
C ALA A 13 -2.39 15.15 6.91
N LEU A 14 -1.18 15.14 6.35
CA LEU A 14 -0.71 16.17 5.42
C LEU A 14 -1.46 16.13 4.06
N LEU A 15 -1.85 14.94 3.61
CA LEU A 15 -2.52 14.75 2.33
C LEU A 15 -4.05 14.83 2.40
N GLY A 16 -4.64 14.76 3.60
CA GLY A 16 -6.09 14.82 3.80
C GLY A 16 -6.87 13.65 3.21
N VAL A 17 -6.21 12.50 3.02
CA VAL A 17 -6.79 11.29 2.41
C VAL A 17 -7.05 10.21 3.46
N ARG A 18 -7.98 9.30 3.17
CA ARG A 18 -8.25 8.15 4.05
C ARG A 18 -7.25 7.02 3.75
N PRO A 19 -6.83 6.23 4.75
CA PRO A 19 -5.93 5.10 4.52
C PRO A 19 -6.41 4.11 3.45
N GLN A 20 -7.73 3.92 3.33
CA GLN A 20 -8.34 3.00 2.37
C GLN A 20 -8.23 3.49 0.92
N ASP A 21 -7.98 4.79 0.72
CA ASP A 21 -7.78 5.40 -0.60
C ASP A 21 -6.27 5.45 -0.96
N CYS A 22 -5.40 4.89 -0.11
CA CYS A 22 -3.96 4.89 -0.29
C CYS A 22 -3.39 3.50 -0.58
N VAL A 23 -2.38 3.48 -1.44
CA VAL A 23 -1.53 2.31 -1.68
C VAL A 23 -0.11 2.65 -1.29
N VAL A 24 0.52 1.82 -0.46
CA VAL A 24 1.93 1.89 -0.13
C VAL A 24 2.72 1.01 -1.10
N VAL A 25 3.85 1.51 -1.59
CA VAL A 25 4.83 0.71 -2.35
C VAL A 25 6.07 0.57 -1.48
N GLU A 26 6.41 -0.65 -1.10
CA GLU A 26 7.43 -0.90 -0.08
C GLU A 26 8.32 -2.10 -0.43
N ASP A 27 9.62 -2.01 -0.13
CA ASP A 27 10.58 -3.07 -0.42
C ASP A 27 11.17 -3.72 0.84
N ALA A 28 10.71 -3.35 2.04
CA ALA A 28 11.14 -3.87 3.33
C ALA A 28 9.99 -4.48 4.17
N PRO A 29 10.24 -5.57 4.93
CA PRO A 29 9.20 -6.22 5.74
C PRO A 29 8.55 -5.30 6.78
N ILE A 30 9.35 -4.43 7.42
CA ILE A 30 8.86 -3.50 8.45
C ILE A 30 7.88 -2.47 7.88
N GLY A 31 8.12 -1.99 6.66
CA GLY A 31 7.21 -1.05 6.00
C GLY A 31 5.93 -1.73 5.54
N VAL A 32 6.00 -2.98 5.05
CA VAL A 32 4.82 -3.79 4.72
C VAL A 32 3.93 -3.97 5.95
N GLN A 33 4.52 -4.33 7.09
CA GLN A 33 3.79 -4.46 8.35
C GLN A 33 3.17 -3.13 8.80
N ALA A 34 3.89 -2.02 8.64
CA ALA A 34 3.37 -0.68 8.97
C ALA A 34 2.18 -0.28 8.09
N ALA A 35 2.25 -0.52 6.78
CA ALA A 35 1.15 -0.25 5.85
C ALA A 35 -0.12 -1.04 6.20
N ARG A 36 0.04 -2.33 6.52
CA ARG A 36 -1.06 -3.17 6.97
C ARG A 36 -1.65 -2.72 8.30
N ALA A 37 -0.80 -2.37 9.26
CA ALA A 37 -1.23 -1.82 10.54
C ALA A 37 -2.03 -0.51 10.35
N ALA A 38 -1.67 0.30 9.36
CA ALA A 38 -2.38 1.50 8.95
C ALA A 38 -3.67 1.23 8.13
N ARG A 39 -3.99 -0.04 7.82
CA ARG A 39 -5.14 -0.44 6.97
C ARG A 39 -5.08 0.16 5.56
N MET A 40 -3.87 0.33 5.03
CA MET A 40 -3.64 0.67 3.63
C MET A 40 -3.40 -0.60 2.82
N SER A 41 -3.69 -0.54 1.52
CA SER A 41 -3.18 -1.56 0.60
C SER A 41 -1.67 -1.39 0.43
N VAL A 42 -0.96 -2.48 0.22
CA VAL A 42 0.50 -2.48 0.05
C VAL A 42 0.95 -3.39 -1.10
N VAL A 43 1.77 -2.82 -1.97
CA VAL A 43 2.44 -3.53 -3.06
C VAL A 43 3.92 -3.67 -2.72
N ALA A 44 4.38 -4.91 -2.59
CA ALA A 44 5.77 -5.23 -2.34
C ALA A 44 6.62 -5.03 -3.60
N LEU A 45 7.71 -4.26 -3.49
CA LEU A 45 8.74 -4.18 -4.52
C LEU A 45 9.90 -5.13 -4.16
N THR A 46 10.04 -6.21 -4.92
CA THR A 46 10.98 -7.30 -4.57
C THR A 46 12.41 -7.03 -5.04
N THR A 47 12.83 -5.76 -5.12
CA THR A 47 14.17 -5.37 -5.56
C THR A 47 15.21 -5.49 -4.45
N THR A 48 14.80 -5.29 -3.20
CA THR A 48 15.69 -5.28 -2.03
C THR A 48 15.56 -6.58 -1.22
N HIS A 49 14.33 -7.03 -0.96
CA HIS A 49 14.05 -8.28 -0.28
C HIS A 49 13.31 -9.27 -1.20
N PRO A 50 13.61 -10.58 -1.13
CA PRO A 50 12.86 -11.60 -1.84
C PRO A 50 11.38 -11.62 -1.42
N ALA A 51 10.51 -11.97 -2.36
CA ALA A 51 9.06 -11.99 -2.18
C ALA A 51 8.60 -12.73 -0.90
N ARG A 52 9.27 -13.82 -0.51
CA ARG A 52 8.96 -14.59 0.71
C ARG A 52 9.02 -13.75 2.00
N MET A 53 9.88 -12.73 2.06
CA MET A 53 9.98 -11.84 3.23
C MET A 53 8.96 -10.71 3.19
N LEU A 54 8.32 -10.49 2.03
CA LEU A 54 7.30 -9.48 1.81
C LEU A 54 5.91 -10.12 1.61
N ALA A 55 5.75 -11.39 2.03
CA ALA A 55 4.57 -12.21 1.76
C ALA A 55 3.27 -11.69 2.38
N GLU A 56 3.36 -10.75 3.34
CA GLU A 56 2.20 -10.08 3.90
C GLU A 56 1.59 -9.02 2.98
N ALA A 57 2.29 -8.60 1.92
CA ALA A 57 1.78 -7.60 0.99
C ALA A 57 0.62 -8.13 0.14
N ASP A 58 -0.28 -7.24 -0.29
CA ASP A 58 -1.46 -7.61 -1.09
C ASP A 58 -1.09 -8.03 -2.52
N ALA A 59 0.02 -7.48 -3.03
CA ALA A 59 0.60 -7.84 -4.32
C ALA A 59 2.12 -7.64 -4.29
N SER A 60 2.83 -8.18 -5.28
CA SER A 60 4.26 -7.93 -5.45
C SER A 60 4.64 -7.68 -6.90
N VAL A 61 5.67 -6.85 -7.10
CA VAL A 61 6.26 -6.54 -8.40
C VAL A 61 7.78 -6.60 -8.31
N GLY A 62 8.43 -7.09 -9.37
CA GLY A 62 9.89 -7.08 -9.48
C GLY A 62 10.48 -5.75 -9.93
N SER A 63 9.64 -4.80 -10.38
CA SER A 63 10.08 -3.51 -10.89
C SER A 63 8.97 -2.47 -10.81
N LEU A 64 9.33 -1.22 -10.55
CA LEU A 64 8.43 -0.06 -10.65
C LEU A 64 7.82 0.10 -12.05
N ARG A 65 8.48 -0.43 -13.10
CA ARG A 65 7.93 -0.44 -14.47
C ARG A 65 6.61 -1.21 -14.58
N ASN A 66 6.39 -2.18 -13.70
CA ASN A 66 5.19 -3.02 -13.68
C ASN A 66 4.14 -2.51 -12.68
N LEU A 67 4.35 -1.34 -12.05
CA LEU A 67 3.46 -0.85 -11.01
C LEU A 67 2.08 -0.47 -11.57
N ASN A 68 2.02 0.13 -12.77
CA ASN A 68 0.76 0.56 -13.39
C ASN A 68 -0.23 -0.61 -13.58
N SER A 69 0.25 -1.79 -13.99
CA SER A 69 -0.61 -2.97 -14.15
C SER A 69 -1.20 -3.45 -12.82
N VAL A 70 -0.45 -3.35 -11.72
CA VAL A 70 -0.93 -3.75 -10.39
C VAL A 70 -1.89 -2.72 -9.82
N LEU A 71 -1.59 -1.43 -9.95
CA LEU A 71 -2.49 -0.38 -9.50
C LEU A 71 -3.83 -0.41 -10.24
N ALA A 72 -3.82 -0.67 -11.55
CA ALA A 72 -5.05 -0.85 -12.33
C ALA A 72 -5.89 -2.03 -11.81
N ALA A 73 -5.26 -3.15 -11.46
CA ALA A 73 -5.95 -4.31 -10.89
C ALA A 73 -6.55 -4.00 -9.51
N LEU A 74 -5.83 -3.29 -8.65
CA LEU A 74 -6.33 -2.86 -7.33
C LEU A 74 -7.51 -1.87 -7.45
N GLN A 75 -7.45 -0.95 -8.42
CA GLN A 75 -8.55 -0.01 -8.68
C GLN A 75 -9.80 -0.72 -9.21
N ALA A 76 -9.65 -1.73 -10.06
CA ALA A 76 -10.76 -2.53 -10.56
C ALA A 76 -11.42 -3.34 -9.43
N ALA A 77 -10.63 -3.83 -8.46
CA ALA A 77 -11.15 -4.55 -7.29
C ALA A 77 -11.84 -3.62 -6.27
N GLY A 78 -11.48 -2.32 -6.22
CA GLY A 78 -12.06 -1.32 -5.32
C GLY A 78 -13.21 -0.48 -5.93
N GLY A 79 -13.75 -0.90 -7.07
CA GLY A 79 -14.57 -0.09 -7.98
C GLY A 79 -16.00 0.30 -7.58
N ASP A 80 -16.43 0.10 -6.32
CA ASP A 80 -17.85 0.24 -5.94
C ASP A 80 -18.17 1.38 -4.93
N ALA A 81 -17.22 2.28 -4.62
CA ALA A 81 -17.44 3.32 -3.59
C ALA A 81 -17.41 4.79 -4.10
N ARG A 82 -17.50 5.02 -5.42
CA ARG A 82 -17.48 6.39 -6.00
C ARG A 82 -18.87 6.95 -6.34
N GLY A 83 -19.92 6.47 -5.67
CA GLY A 83 -21.26 7.02 -5.76
C GLY A 83 -21.49 8.18 -4.79
N GLY A 84 -21.35 9.41 -5.29
CA GLY A 84 -22.08 10.60 -4.82
C GLY A 84 -21.53 11.35 -3.61
N MET A 85 -20.99 12.54 -3.86
CA MET A 85 -21.30 13.74 -3.07
C MET A 85 -21.25 14.94 -4.03
N MET A 86 -22.45 15.33 -4.45
CA MET A 86 -22.78 16.68 -4.92
C MET A 86 -23.21 17.51 -3.71
#